data_AF-A0A674PFQ4-F1
#
_entry.id   AF-A0A674PFQ4-F1
#
_cell.length_a   1.000
_cell.length_b   1.000
_cell.length_c   1.000
_cell.angle_alpha   90.00
_cell.angle_beta   90.00
_cell.angle_gamma   90.00
#
_symmetry.space_group_name_H-M   'P 1'
#
loop_
_entity.id
_entity.type
_entity.pdbx_description
1 polymer ?
#
loop_
_entity_poly.entity_id
_entity_poly.type
_entity_poly.pdbx_seq_one_letter_code
_entity_poly.pdbx_strand_id
1 'polypeptide(L)'
;MKTVAELAATLLKFPRKERIVIDVQISRGWMHAGYPIMGQTSTAYLITNTTKIAGGMWGPIHELGHNQQRSCWEFPPHTTECTCNLWSVYVHEELVAVSCCVVKLSDWSVWTALETYLQLQEKFGWEAFKKVFAGYFEMSNFPHDNKGKMNLYAETFSRVVGMNLSGFFKSWAWPIEEITEEDLSHLPPWTDHPMAQYN
;
A
#
# COMPACT_ATOMS: atom_id res chain seq x y z
N MET A 1 -5.10 -11.00 -11.52
CA MET A 1 -3.77 -10.37 -11.66
C MET A 1 -3.80 -9.00 -12.34
N LYS A 2 -4.70 -8.74 -13.30
CA LYS A 2 -4.77 -7.42 -13.95
C LYS A 2 -4.95 -6.28 -12.94
N THR A 3 -5.94 -6.39 -12.04
CA THR A 3 -6.19 -5.41 -10.95
C THR A 3 -4.97 -5.20 -10.05
N VAL A 4 -4.26 -6.27 -9.69
CA VAL A 4 -3.02 -6.17 -8.87
C VAL A 4 -1.93 -5.39 -9.62
N ALA A 5 -1.74 -5.66 -10.91
CA ALA A 5 -0.78 -4.94 -11.75
C ALA A 5 -1.17 -3.48 -12.01
N GLU A 6 -2.48 -3.21 -12.12
CA GLU A 6 -3.04 -1.87 -12.34
C GLU A 6 -2.69 -0.93 -11.19
N LEU A 7 -2.87 -1.35 -9.93
CA LEU A 7 -2.45 -0.52 -8.80
C LEU A 7 -0.95 -0.30 -8.79
N ALA A 8 -0.16 -1.36 -9.00
CA ALA A 8 1.31 -1.29 -8.99
C ALA A 8 1.92 -0.46 -10.13
N ALA A 9 1.09 0.11 -11.02
CA ALA A 9 1.52 0.82 -12.23
C ALA A 9 2.55 0.04 -13.06
N THR A 10 2.48 -1.29 -13.03
CA THR A 10 3.38 -2.18 -13.74
C THR A 10 2.74 -2.73 -15.01
N LEU A 11 3.47 -3.53 -15.78
CA LEU A 11 2.95 -4.18 -16.98
C LEU A 11 1.68 -4.97 -16.63
N LEU A 12 0.57 -4.65 -17.30
CA LEU A 12 -0.74 -5.33 -17.13
C LEU A 12 -0.66 -6.86 -17.31
N LYS A 13 0.40 -7.32 -18.00
CA LYS A 13 0.78 -8.71 -18.10
C LYS A 13 2.16 -8.90 -17.48
N PHE A 14 2.20 -9.57 -16.33
CA PHE A 14 3.46 -9.98 -15.70
C PHE A 14 4.31 -10.82 -16.66
N PRO A 15 5.65 -10.68 -16.64
CA PRO A 15 6.56 -11.47 -17.47
C PRO A 15 6.41 -12.99 -17.26
N ARG A 16 5.93 -13.40 -16.09
CA ARG A 16 5.67 -14.78 -15.71
C ARG A 16 4.37 -14.88 -14.91
N LYS A 17 3.73 -16.05 -14.95
CA LYS A 17 2.54 -16.32 -14.14
C LYS A 17 2.93 -16.35 -12.66
N GLU A 18 2.22 -15.61 -11.82
CA GLU A 18 2.29 -15.77 -10.37
C GLU A 18 1.84 -17.18 -9.96
N ARG A 19 2.46 -17.71 -8.90
CA ARG A 19 2.22 -19.07 -8.41
C ARG A 19 2.06 -19.03 -6.90
N ILE A 20 0.99 -19.67 -6.43
CA ILE A 20 0.81 -19.99 -5.01
C ILE A 20 1.02 -21.49 -4.87
N VAL A 21 1.95 -21.89 -4.03
CA VAL A 21 2.29 -23.29 -3.75
C VAL A 21 1.93 -23.59 -2.30
N ILE A 22 1.18 -24.66 -2.11
CA ILE A 22 0.78 -25.14 -0.80
C ILE A 22 1.66 -26.31 -0.41
N ASP A 23 2.33 -26.21 0.74
CA ASP A 23 3.27 -27.22 1.24
C ASP A 23 3.08 -27.46 2.74
N VAL A 24 3.53 -28.61 3.25
CA VAL A 24 3.55 -28.93 4.67
C VAL A 24 4.65 -28.13 5.37
N GLN A 25 5.79 -27.96 4.71
CA GLN A 25 6.95 -27.27 5.27
C GLN A 25 7.29 -26.05 4.42
N ILE A 26 6.86 -24.88 4.90
CA ILE A 26 7.25 -23.59 4.33
C ILE A 26 8.32 -22.93 5.19
N SER A 27 9.01 -21.94 4.64
CA SER A 27 10.17 -21.35 5.31
C SER A 27 9.79 -20.56 6.57
N ARG A 28 8.64 -19.85 6.56
CA ARG A 28 8.16 -18.97 7.63
C ARG A 28 6.65 -18.78 7.56
N GLY A 29 6.04 -18.43 8.70
CA GLY A 29 4.66 -17.93 8.76
C GLY A 29 3.59 -18.95 8.39
N TRP A 30 2.38 -18.43 8.12
CA TRP A 30 1.22 -19.19 7.65
C TRP A 30 1.14 -19.19 6.12
N MET A 31 1.41 -18.02 5.53
CA MET A 31 1.81 -17.82 4.14
C MET A 31 3.03 -16.89 4.12
N HIS A 32 3.77 -16.86 3.01
CA HIS A 32 4.79 -15.85 2.77
C HIS A 32 4.96 -15.54 1.28
N ALA A 33 5.27 -14.28 1.01
CA ALA A 33 5.53 -13.74 -0.32
C ALA A 33 6.83 -14.30 -0.95
N GLY A 34 7.00 -14.03 -2.24
CA GLY A 34 8.09 -14.53 -3.07
C GLY A 34 7.63 -15.12 -4.39
N TYR A 35 8.54 -15.77 -5.10
CA TYR A 35 8.22 -16.52 -6.30
C TYR A 35 8.72 -17.97 -6.19
N PRO A 36 7.85 -18.92 -5.81
CA PRO A 36 6.40 -18.77 -5.60
C PRO A 36 6.01 -18.11 -4.25
N ILE A 37 4.76 -17.67 -4.13
CA ILE A 37 4.11 -17.48 -2.83
C ILE A 37 3.91 -18.85 -2.21
N MET A 38 4.29 -19.01 -0.95
CA MET A 38 4.17 -20.28 -0.24
C MET A 38 3.07 -20.18 0.82
N GLY A 39 2.27 -21.22 0.97
CA GLY A 39 1.29 -21.35 2.04
C GLY A 39 1.35 -22.72 2.70
N GLN A 40 1.04 -22.79 3.99
CA GLN A 40 0.91 -24.08 4.66
C GLN A 40 -0.30 -24.87 4.13
N THR A 41 -0.29 -26.20 4.24
CA THR A 41 -1.45 -27.05 3.88
C THR A 41 -2.76 -26.61 4.52
N SER A 42 -2.71 -26.03 5.72
CA SER A 42 -3.88 -25.46 6.41
C SER A 42 -4.51 -24.26 5.68
N THR A 43 -3.82 -23.60 4.75
CA THR A 43 -4.31 -22.45 3.98
C THR A 43 -4.94 -22.85 2.65
N ALA A 44 -4.85 -24.14 2.25
CA ALA A 44 -5.34 -24.63 0.97
C ALA A 44 -6.79 -24.23 0.69
N TYR A 45 -7.63 -24.20 1.73
CA TYR A 45 -9.04 -23.85 1.59
C TYR A 45 -9.26 -22.40 1.13
N LEU A 46 -8.32 -21.47 1.36
CA LEU A 46 -8.43 -20.09 0.92
C LEU A 46 -8.40 -19.94 -0.61
N ILE A 47 -7.76 -20.89 -1.30
CA ILE A 47 -7.59 -20.86 -2.76
C ILE A 47 -8.33 -21.97 -3.49
N THR A 48 -8.96 -22.91 -2.76
CA THR A 48 -9.72 -24.03 -3.34
C THR A 48 -11.22 -23.95 -3.04
N ASN A 49 -11.64 -23.21 -2.02
CA ASN A 49 -13.05 -23.06 -1.66
C ASN A 49 -13.69 -21.86 -2.39
N THR A 50 -14.69 -22.12 -3.23
CA THR A 50 -15.35 -21.08 -4.05
C THR A 50 -16.01 -19.97 -3.24
N THR A 51 -16.57 -20.28 -2.06
CA THR A 51 -17.15 -19.27 -1.16
C THR A 51 -16.08 -18.35 -0.58
N LYS A 52 -14.92 -18.90 -0.20
CA LYS A 52 -13.79 -18.09 0.28
C LYS A 52 -13.16 -17.25 -0.83
N ILE A 53 -13.10 -17.80 -2.04
CA ILE A 53 -12.63 -17.09 -3.23
C ILE A 53 -13.57 -15.92 -3.55
N ALA A 54 -14.88 -16.15 -3.53
CA ALA A 54 -15.89 -15.10 -3.74
C ALA A 54 -15.84 -14.01 -2.66
N GLY A 55 -15.41 -14.34 -1.44
CA GLY A 55 -15.17 -13.39 -0.36
C GLY A 55 -13.86 -12.59 -0.45
N GLY A 56 -13.09 -12.72 -1.54
CA GLY A 56 -11.99 -11.81 -1.87
C GLY A 56 -10.57 -12.27 -1.57
N MET A 57 -10.35 -13.42 -0.90
CA MET A 57 -9.00 -14.01 -0.71
C MET A 57 -7.94 -13.06 -0.10
N TRP A 58 -8.27 -12.34 0.98
CA TRP A 58 -7.36 -11.39 1.63
C TRP A 58 -5.92 -11.88 1.83
N GLY A 59 -5.72 -13.06 2.44
CA GLY A 59 -4.38 -13.61 2.71
C GLY A 59 -3.53 -13.78 1.44
N PRO A 60 -3.98 -14.55 0.43
CA PRO A 60 -3.29 -14.65 -0.85
C PRO A 60 -2.99 -13.31 -1.53
N ILE A 61 -3.89 -12.33 -1.44
CA ILE A 61 -3.68 -11.00 -2.05
C ILE A 61 -2.67 -10.17 -1.26
N HIS A 62 -2.69 -10.26 0.07
CA HIS A 62 -1.70 -9.62 0.94
C HIS A 62 -0.27 -10.07 0.56
N GLU A 63 -0.06 -11.37 0.36
CA GLU A 63 1.24 -11.89 -0.12
C GLU A 63 1.60 -11.44 -1.54
N LEU A 64 0.61 -11.28 -2.41
CA LEU A 64 0.83 -10.67 -3.73
C LEU A 64 1.18 -9.19 -3.63
N GLY A 65 0.58 -8.47 -2.68
CA GLY A 65 0.90 -7.07 -2.37
C GLY A 65 2.36 -6.92 -1.96
N HIS A 66 2.88 -7.82 -1.12
CA HIS A 66 4.32 -7.86 -0.81
C HIS A 66 5.21 -8.00 -2.06
N ASN A 67 4.81 -8.80 -3.04
CA ASN A 67 5.55 -8.90 -4.31
C ASN A 67 5.53 -7.60 -5.15
N GLN A 68 4.59 -6.69 -4.90
CA GLN A 68 4.48 -5.40 -5.60
C GLN A 68 5.12 -4.23 -4.84
N GLN A 69 5.45 -4.38 -3.56
CA GLN A 69 6.16 -3.36 -2.79
C GLN A 69 7.52 -3.04 -3.40
N ARG A 70 7.95 -1.79 -3.30
CA ARG A 70 9.25 -1.34 -3.80
C ARG A 70 9.97 -0.52 -2.75
N SER A 71 11.27 -0.76 -2.65
CA SER A 71 12.12 -0.14 -1.62
C SER A 71 12.13 1.40 -1.62
N CYS A 72 11.82 2.05 -2.76
CA CYS A 72 11.82 3.50 -2.89
C CYS A 72 10.66 4.18 -2.15
N TRP A 73 9.55 3.49 -1.89
CA TRP A 73 8.39 4.02 -1.17
C TRP A 73 7.99 3.19 0.06
N GLU A 74 8.83 2.23 0.43
CA GLU A 74 8.69 1.46 1.68
C GLU A 74 9.55 2.09 2.79
N PHE A 75 9.00 2.10 4.01
CA PHE A 75 9.65 2.57 5.24
C PHE A 75 9.73 1.44 6.30
N PRO A 76 10.60 0.43 6.10
CA PRO A 76 10.76 -0.66 7.05
C PRO A 76 11.27 -0.19 8.42
N PRO A 77 10.94 -0.88 9.53
CA PRO A 77 10.14 -2.11 9.58
C PRO A 77 8.62 -1.86 9.70
N HIS A 78 8.18 -0.60 9.79
CA HIS A 78 6.81 -0.28 10.22
C HIS A 78 5.78 -0.31 9.09
N THR A 79 6.16 -0.09 7.83
CA THR A 79 5.19 -0.09 6.71
C THR A 79 5.08 -1.41 5.97
N THR A 80 6.00 -2.35 6.16
CA THR A 80 6.09 -3.55 5.31
C THR A 80 4.81 -4.38 5.34
N GLU A 81 4.18 -4.55 6.50
CA GLU A 81 2.90 -5.27 6.64
C GLU A 81 1.68 -4.37 6.38
N CYS A 82 1.90 -3.05 6.24
CA CYS A 82 0.85 -2.06 6.05
C CYS A 82 0.61 -1.79 4.57
N THR A 83 1.62 -1.35 3.83
CA THR A 83 1.47 -0.94 2.42
C THR A 83 1.15 -2.13 1.51
N CYS A 84 1.54 -3.36 1.85
CA CYS A 84 1.10 -4.55 1.12
C CYS A 84 -0.43 -4.72 1.13
N ASN A 85 -1.11 -4.25 2.18
CA ASN A 85 -2.57 -4.29 2.27
C ASN A 85 -3.27 -3.30 1.34
N LEU A 86 -2.57 -2.34 0.73
CA LEU A 86 -3.17 -1.49 -0.31
C LEU A 86 -3.71 -2.33 -1.48
N TRP A 87 -3.02 -3.41 -1.85
CA TRP A 87 -3.50 -4.35 -2.86
C TRP A 87 -4.70 -5.16 -2.37
N SER A 88 -4.70 -5.56 -1.11
CA SER A 88 -5.84 -6.26 -0.51
C SER A 88 -7.09 -5.38 -0.57
N VAL A 89 -7.00 -4.13 -0.09
CA VAL A 89 -8.10 -3.17 -0.12
C VAL A 89 -8.55 -2.90 -1.56
N TYR A 90 -7.61 -2.54 -2.45
CA TYR A 90 -7.94 -2.21 -3.84
C TYR A 90 -8.68 -3.34 -4.56
N VAL A 91 -8.22 -4.58 -4.43
CA VAL A 91 -8.86 -5.71 -5.10
C VAL A 91 -10.24 -6.01 -4.50
N HIS A 92 -10.42 -5.83 -3.19
CA HIS A 92 -11.73 -6.03 -2.56
C HIS A 92 -12.72 -4.93 -2.95
N GLU A 93 -12.29 -3.67 -3.07
CA GLU A 93 -13.15 -2.60 -3.56
C GLU A 93 -13.56 -2.81 -5.03
N GLU A 94 -12.61 -3.12 -5.90
CA GLU A 94 -12.84 -3.25 -7.34
C GLU A 94 -13.62 -4.52 -7.72
N LEU A 95 -13.37 -5.64 -7.05
CA LEU A 95 -13.95 -6.94 -7.45
C LEU A 95 -15.04 -7.44 -6.51
N VAL A 96 -15.06 -7.00 -5.26
CA VAL A 96 -15.95 -7.52 -4.22
C VAL A 96 -16.94 -6.47 -3.74
N ALA A 97 -16.74 -5.17 -4.05
CA ALA A 97 -17.59 -4.04 -3.65
C ALA A 97 -17.86 -3.99 -2.13
N VAL A 98 -16.90 -4.47 -1.33
CA VAL A 98 -16.97 -4.45 0.14
C VAL A 98 -15.86 -3.54 0.65
N SER A 99 -16.24 -2.46 1.34
CA SER A 99 -15.32 -1.67 2.16
C SER A 99 -14.96 -2.49 3.40
N CYS A 100 -13.70 -2.88 3.55
CA CYS A 100 -13.27 -3.73 4.65
C CYS A 100 -12.80 -2.91 5.85
N CYS A 101 -13.57 -2.91 6.94
CA CYS A 101 -13.19 -2.25 8.20
C CYS A 101 -13.26 -3.17 9.43
N VAL A 102 -13.09 -4.49 9.26
CA VAL A 102 -13.10 -5.40 10.43
C VAL A 102 -11.67 -5.74 10.84
N VAL A 103 -11.17 -4.99 11.83
CA VAL A 103 -9.79 -5.10 12.36
C VAL A 103 -9.78 -5.79 13.72
N LYS A 104 -8.83 -6.70 13.95
CA LYS A 104 -8.55 -7.26 15.28
C LYS A 104 -7.64 -6.32 16.08
N LEU A 105 -7.84 -6.25 17.39
CA LEU A 105 -7.06 -5.39 18.30
C LEU A 105 -5.54 -5.61 18.20
N SER A 106 -5.10 -6.85 17.94
CA SER A 106 -3.67 -7.20 17.77
C SER A 106 -3.00 -6.51 16.58
N ASP A 107 -3.78 -6.08 15.59
CA ASP A 107 -3.27 -5.63 14.30
C ASP A 107 -3.22 -4.09 14.24
N TRP A 108 -3.62 -3.40 15.31
CA TRP A 108 -3.79 -1.95 15.34
C TRP A 108 -2.59 -1.16 14.84
N SER A 109 -1.34 -1.56 15.12
CA SER A 109 -0.16 -0.84 14.60
C SER A 109 -0.08 -0.84 13.06
N VAL A 110 -0.43 -1.96 12.41
CA VAL A 110 -0.48 -2.08 10.95
C VAL A 110 -1.63 -1.26 10.39
N TRP A 111 -2.79 -1.33 11.02
CA TRP A 111 -3.98 -0.61 10.57
C TRP A 111 -3.90 0.90 10.79
N THR A 112 -3.27 1.34 11.88
CA THR A 112 -2.99 2.77 12.12
C THR A 112 -2.05 3.33 11.04
N ALA A 113 -1.01 2.58 10.64
CA ALA A 113 -0.17 3.00 9.53
C ALA A 113 -0.94 2.98 8.19
N LEU A 114 -1.80 1.99 7.97
CA LEU A 114 -2.59 1.85 6.75
C LEU A 114 -3.61 2.98 6.60
N GLU A 115 -4.22 3.40 7.70
CA GLU A 115 -5.19 4.49 7.77
C GLU A 115 -4.67 5.79 7.13
N THR A 116 -3.37 6.12 7.30
CA THR A 116 -2.74 7.26 6.62
C THR A 116 -2.91 7.19 5.09
N TYR A 117 -2.78 6.00 4.51
CA TYR A 117 -2.94 5.78 3.08
C TYR A 117 -4.41 5.68 2.67
N LEU A 118 -5.27 5.11 3.52
CA LEU A 118 -6.71 5.02 3.24
C LEU A 118 -7.34 6.41 3.17
N GLN A 119 -6.97 7.34 4.05
CA GLN A 119 -7.48 8.72 3.98
C GLN A 119 -7.05 9.45 2.70
N LEU A 120 -5.86 9.15 2.17
CA LEU A 120 -5.43 9.63 0.85
C LEU A 120 -6.28 9.00 -0.26
N GLN A 121 -6.58 7.71 -0.15
CA GLN A 121 -7.39 6.99 -1.12
C GLN A 121 -8.84 7.49 -1.12
N GLU A 122 -9.45 7.72 0.04
CA GLU A 122 -10.81 8.26 0.15
C GLU A 122 -10.92 9.65 -0.46
N LYS A 123 -9.89 10.49 -0.28
CA LYS A 123 -9.86 11.87 -0.80
C LYS A 123 -9.55 11.95 -2.29
N PHE A 124 -8.55 11.21 -2.77
CA PHE A 124 -7.96 11.39 -4.10
C PHE A 124 -8.17 10.22 -5.05
N GLY A 125 -8.67 9.08 -4.54
CA GLY A 125 -8.94 7.87 -5.30
C GLY A 125 -7.69 7.08 -5.69
N TRP A 126 -7.93 5.86 -6.20
CA TRP A 126 -6.85 4.96 -6.64
C TRP A 126 -6.03 5.46 -7.83
N GLU A 127 -6.60 6.33 -8.67
CA GLU A 127 -5.87 6.93 -9.80
C GLU A 127 -4.70 7.80 -9.34
N ALA A 128 -4.80 8.45 -8.17
CA ALA A 128 -3.68 9.18 -7.58
C ALA A 128 -2.54 8.22 -7.20
N PHE A 129 -2.85 7.10 -6.53
CA PHE A 129 -1.86 6.08 -6.17
C PHE A 129 -1.16 5.49 -7.40
N LYS A 130 -1.92 5.16 -8.45
CA LYS A 130 -1.34 4.66 -9.71
C LYS A 130 -0.35 5.64 -10.31
N LYS A 131 -0.69 6.93 -10.34
CA LYS A 131 0.21 8.00 -10.84
C LYS A 131 1.45 8.17 -9.96
N VAL A 132 1.31 8.12 -8.64
CA VAL A 132 2.44 8.17 -7.70
C VAL A 132 3.38 7.01 -7.95
N PHE A 133 2.87 5.76 -7.95
CA PHE A 133 3.70 4.59 -8.18
C PHE A 133 4.33 4.59 -9.58
N ALA A 134 3.61 5.05 -10.61
CA ALA A 134 4.15 5.25 -11.96
C ALA A 134 5.33 6.24 -11.95
N GLY A 135 5.20 7.37 -11.27
CA GLY A 135 6.27 8.39 -11.18
C GLY A 135 7.56 7.82 -10.60
N TYR A 136 7.47 6.94 -9.61
CA TYR A 136 8.65 6.26 -9.05
C TYR A 136 9.33 5.27 -10.01
N PHE A 137 8.68 4.80 -11.09
CA PHE A 137 9.37 4.02 -12.13
C PHE A 137 10.27 4.89 -13.00
N GLU A 138 9.95 6.18 -13.14
CA GLU A 138 10.73 7.14 -13.93
C GLU A 138 11.89 7.74 -13.12
N MET A 139 11.84 7.63 -11.79
CA MET A 139 12.88 8.12 -10.90
C MET A 139 14.15 7.25 -10.97
N SER A 140 15.28 7.90 -11.26
CA SER A 140 16.60 7.26 -11.28
C SER A 140 17.36 7.39 -9.95
N ASN A 141 16.96 8.34 -9.10
CA ASN A 141 17.57 8.60 -7.80
C ASN A 141 16.47 8.81 -6.75
N PHE A 142 16.60 8.16 -5.60
CA PHE A 142 15.69 8.30 -4.47
C PHE A 142 16.45 8.05 -3.15
N PRO A 143 16.02 8.63 -2.03
CA PRO A 143 16.67 8.43 -0.75
C PRO A 143 16.66 6.97 -0.30
N HIS A 144 17.70 6.56 0.43
CA HIS A 144 17.82 5.20 0.96
C HIS A 144 17.38 5.07 2.43
N ASP A 145 17.35 6.18 3.16
CA ASP A 145 16.84 6.26 4.53
C ASP A 145 15.33 6.56 4.56
N ASN A 146 14.65 6.15 5.65
CA ASN A 146 13.20 6.32 5.75
C ASN A 146 12.77 7.79 5.77
N LYS A 147 13.53 8.68 6.42
CA LYS A 147 13.16 10.08 6.54
C LYS A 147 13.14 10.74 5.16
N GLY A 148 14.19 10.55 4.36
CA GLY A 148 14.24 11.04 2.99
C GLY A 148 13.13 10.46 2.12
N LYS A 149 12.84 9.16 2.22
CA LYS A 149 11.75 8.55 1.44
C LYS A 149 10.37 9.06 1.84
N MET A 150 10.12 9.30 3.12
CA MET A 150 8.84 9.85 3.60
C MET A 150 8.63 11.28 3.07
N ASN A 151 9.67 12.10 3.03
CA ASN A 151 9.64 13.44 2.44
C ASN A 151 9.42 13.37 0.92
N LEU A 152 10.16 12.51 0.21
CA LEU A 152 9.96 12.29 -1.22
C LEU A 152 8.54 11.79 -1.53
N TYR A 153 7.98 10.91 -0.70
CA TYR A 153 6.62 10.43 -0.85
C TYR A 153 5.60 11.55 -0.66
N ALA A 154 5.74 12.35 0.40
CA ALA A 154 4.86 13.48 0.66
C ALA A 154 4.90 14.49 -0.49
N GLU A 155 6.10 14.79 -1.01
CA GLU A 155 6.30 15.68 -2.16
C GLU A 155 5.68 15.11 -3.44
N THR A 156 6.02 13.87 -3.79
CA THR A 156 5.54 13.20 -5.00
C THR A 156 4.02 13.13 -5.01
N PHE A 157 3.41 12.73 -3.90
CA PHE A 157 1.96 12.62 -3.79
C PHE A 157 1.31 14.00 -3.91
N SER A 158 1.83 15.01 -3.19
CA SER A 158 1.33 16.39 -3.24
C SER A 158 1.35 16.96 -4.66
N ARG A 159 2.44 16.72 -5.40
CA ARG A 159 2.56 17.15 -6.80
C ARG A 159 1.56 16.43 -7.72
N VAL A 160 1.35 15.12 -7.51
CA VAL A 160 0.38 14.34 -8.30
C VAL A 160 -1.06 14.82 -8.11
N VAL A 161 -1.43 15.18 -6.88
CA VAL A 161 -2.80 15.64 -6.57
C VAL A 161 -2.99 17.15 -6.66
N GLY A 162 -1.90 17.91 -6.87
CA GLY A 162 -1.93 19.37 -6.96
C GLY A 162 -2.32 20.06 -5.64
N MET A 163 -2.02 19.44 -4.50
CA MET A 163 -2.39 19.92 -3.16
C MET A 163 -1.23 19.69 -2.21
N ASN A 164 -0.95 20.64 -1.32
CA ASN A 164 0.10 20.49 -0.33
C ASN A 164 -0.37 19.60 0.82
N LEU A 165 0.20 18.39 0.91
CA LEU A 165 -0.14 17.37 1.91
C LEU A 165 0.81 17.35 3.11
N SER A 166 1.78 18.27 3.20
CA SER A 166 2.75 18.31 4.29
C SER A 166 2.09 18.36 5.67
N GLY A 167 1.08 19.22 5.86
CA GLY A 167 0.32 19.32 7.11
C GLY A 167 -0.36 18.01 7.48
N PHE A 168 -0.97 17.32 6.52
CA PHE A 168 -1.59 16.01 6.72
C PHE A 168 -0.58 14.96 7.20
N PHE A 169 0.57 14.85 6.54
CA PHE A 169 1.60 13.88 6.94
C PHE A 169 2.21 14.22 8.30
N LYS A 170 2.37 15.52 8.63
CA LYS A 170 2.80 15.95 9.97
C LYS A 170 1.83 15.56 11.07
N SER A 171 0.52 15.64 10.83
CA SER A 171 -0.49 15.15 11.78
C SER A 171 -0.43 13.65 12.03
N TRP A 172 0.09 12.90 11.06
CA TRP A 172 0.43 11.49 11.19
C TRP A 172 1.83 11.24 11.79
N ALA A 173 2.44 12.27 12.36
CA ALA A 173 3.78 12.27 12.95
C ALA A 173 4.91 11.89 11.98
N TRP A 174 4.72 12.11 10.66
CA TRP A 174 5.81 11.94 9.71
C TRP A 174 6.84 13.07 9.86
N PRO A 175 8.15 12.78 9.75
CA PRO A 175 9.21 13.77 9.92
C PRO A 175 9.38 14.61 8.64
N ILE A 176 8.34 15.35 8.26
CA ILE A 176 8.36 16.25 7.10
C ILE A 176 9.29 17.43 7.39
N GLU A 177 10.27 17.63 6.52
CA GLU A 177 11.29 18.66 6.62
C GLU A 177 10.78 20.00 6.09
N GLU A 178 11.30 21.10 6.66
CA GLU A 178 10.93 22.46 6.26
C GLU A 178 11.16 22.70 4.76
N ILE A 179 12.24 22.14 4.20
CA ILE A 179 12.52 22.28 2.76
C ILE A 179 11.43 21.65 1.88
N THR A 180 10.86 20.51 2.30
CA THR A 180 9.76 19.87 1.59
C THR A 180 8.47 20.71 1.69
N GLU A 181 8.25 21.40 2.81
CA GLU A 181 7.12 22.33 2.94
C GLU A 181 7.28 23.57 2.07
N GLU A 182 8.48 24.15 2.06
CA GLU A 182 8.83 25.30 1.22
C GLU A 182 8.64 24.94 -0.26
N ASP A 183 9.13 23.78 -0.69
CA ASP A 183 8.98 23.28 -2.05
C ASP A 183 7.51 23.08 -2.44
N LEU A 184 6.62 22.75 -1.50
CA LEU A 184 5.19 22.55 -1.73
C LEU A 184 4.34 23.80 -1.43
N SER A 185 4.94 24.89 -0.95
CA SER A 185 4.23 26.10 -0.50
C SER A 185 3.41 26.79 -1.59
N HIS A 186 3.74 26.54 -2.86
CA HIS A 186 3.03 27.06 -4.02
C HIS A 186 1.70 26.31 -4.31
N LEU A 187 1.48 25.13 -3.72
CA LEU A 187 0.25 24.35 -3.86
C LEU A 187 -0.76 24.71 -2.76
N PRO A 188 -2.09 24.65 -3.05
CA PRO A 188 -3.11 24.88 -2.02
C PRO A 188 -2.98 23.85 -0.89
N PRO A 189 -2.98 24.27 0.39
CA PRO A 189 -2.89 23.35 1.51
C PRO A 189 -4.18 22.54 1.69
N TRP A 190 -4.05 21.27 2.04
CA TRP A 190 -5.20 20.48 2.50
C TRP A 190 -5.49 20.82 3.97
N THR A 191 -6.37 21.78 4.24
CA THR A 191 -6.60 22.25 5.63
C THR A 191 -7.71 21.53 6.37
N ASP A 192 -8.61 20.87 5.66
CA ASP A 192 -9.79 20.15 6.20
C ASP A 192 -9.57 18.63 6.23
N HIS A 193 -8.31 18.18 6.33
CA HIS A 193 -8.00 16.75 6.38
C HIS A 193 -8.51 16.11 7.68
N PRO A 194 -8.83 14.79 7.71
CA PRO A 194 -9.44 14.14 8.88
C PRO A 194 -8.65 14.29 10.18
N MET A 195 -7.31 14.40 10.07
CA MET A 195 -6.43 14.59 11.22
C MET A 195 -6.29 16.04 11.72
N ALA A 196 -6.91 17.03 11.06
CA ALA A 196 -6.69 18.45 11.37
C ALA A 196 -7.21 18.84 12.75
N GLN A 197 -8.20 18.08 13.27
CA GLN A 197 -8.79 18.26 14.58
C GLN A 197 -7.91 17.76 15.75
N TYR A 198 -6.82 17.05 15.46
CA TYR A 198 -5.92 16.47 16.47
C TYR A 198 -4.57 17.21 16.57
N ASN A 199 -4.41 18.30 15.81
CA ASN A 199 -3.25 19.18 15.82
C ASN A 199 -3.34 20.26 16.91
#